data_AF-D0N356-F1
#
_entry.id   AF-D0N356-F1
#
_cell.length_a   1.000
_cell.length_b   1.000
_cell.length_c   1.000
_cell.angle_alpha   90.00
_cell.angle_beta   90.00
_cell.angle_gamma   90.00
#
_symmetry.space_group_name_H-M   'P 1'
#
loop_
_entity.id
_entity.type
_entity.pdbx_description
1 polymer ?
#
loop_
_entity_poly.entity_id
_entity_poly.type
_entity_poly.pdbx_seq_one_letter_code
_entity_poly.pdbx_strand_id
1 'polypeptide(L)' 'MVPKYFAALEKMVAGKFILGDKLSYADLQFLDFVDNKLKWAFPDFKLDGFPKLTALLSNAKAEPKIATYLSKQ' A
#
# COMPACT_ATOMS: atom_id res chain seq x y z
N MET A 1 -8.42 9.64 -13.25
CA MET A 1 -9.21 8.70 -12.40
C MET A 1 -8.40 8.13 -11.25
N VAL A 2 -7.11 7.78 -11.45
CA VAL A 2 -6.20 7.26 -10.42
C VAL A 2 -6.09 8.15 -9.14
N PRO A 3 -5.97 9.49 -9.21
CA PRO A 3 -5.88 10.32 -8.00
C PRO A 3 -7.14 10.30 -7.12
N LYS A 4 -8.34 10.16 -7.74
CA LYS A 4 -9.61 10.08 -6.99
C LYS A 4 -9.73 8.75 -6.22
N TYR A 5 -9.20 7.66 -6.80
CA TYR A 5 -9.20 6.36 -6.15
C TYR A 5 -8.31 6.35 -4.90
N PHE A 6 -7.09 6.90 -5.00
CA PHE A 6 -6.22 7.06 -3.83
C PHE A 6 -6.79 7.99 -2.78
N ALA A 7 -7.44 9.09 -3.18
CA ALA A 7 -8.12 9.97 -2.23
C ALA A 7 -9.28 9.27 -1.49
N ALA A 8 -9.98 8.34 -2.14
CA ALA A 8 -11.00 7.53 -1.47
C ALA A 8 -10.38 6.50 -0.53
N LEU A 9 -9.36 5.77 -0.99
CA LEU A 9 -8.64 4.78 -0.19
C LEU A 9 -7.97 5.40 1.05
N GLU A 10 -7.35 6.57 0.90
CA GLU A 10 -6.75 7.34 2.01
C GLU A 10 -7.77 7.61 3.12
N LYS A 11 -9.03 7.89 2.76
CA LYS A 11 -10.13 8.07 3.72
C LYS A 11 -10.60 6.76 4.34
N MET A 12 -10.44 5.64 3.63
CA MET A 12 -10.83 4.31 4.12
C MET A 12 -9.82 3.72 5.10
N VAL A 13 -8.56 4.19 5.13
CA VAL A 13 -7.58 3.74 6.12
C VAL A 13 -8.09 4.05 7.53
N ALA A 14 -8.52 2.98 8.21
CA ALA A 14 -9.18 3.04 9.51
C ALA A 14 -8.22 2.89 10.71
N GLY A 15 -6.93 2.60 10.47
CA GLY A 15 -5.91 2.46 11.50
C GLY A 15 -4.52 2.29 10.88
N LYS A 16 -3.77 1.30 11.35
CA LYS A 16 -2.49 0.91 10.74
C LYS A 16 -2.61 0.44 9.28
N PHE A 17 -3.79 -0.08 8.92
CA PHE A 17 -4.14 -0.75 7.65
C PHE A 17 -5.53 -0.28 7.16
N ILE A 18 -5.98 -0.74 5.98
CA ILE A 18 -7.27 -0.34 5.38
C ILE A 18 -8.44 -0.66 6.32
N LEU A 19 -8.49 -1.88 6.87
CA LEU A 19 -9.62 -2.38 7.65
C LEU A 19 -9.42 -2.27 9.18
N GLY A 20 -8.44 -1.46 9.63
CA GLY A 20 -8.13 -1.26 11.06
C GLY A 20 -6.67 -1.54 11.36
N ASP A 21 -6.36 -2.14 12.50
CA ASP A 21 -4.98 -2.33 12.97
C ASP A 21 -4.36 -3.70 12.63
N LYS A 22 -5.13 -4.58 12.00
CA LYS A 22 -4.66 -5.89 11.54
C LYS A 22 -4.48 -5.89 10.03
N LEU A 23 -3.37 -6.46 9.58
CA LEU A 23 -3.11 -6.69 8.16
C LEU A 23 -4.24 -7.52 7.57
N SER A 24 -4.78 -7.07 6.45
CA SER A 24 -5.83 -7.74 5.70
C SER A 24 -5.40 -7.99 4.26
N TYR A 25 -6.20 -8.76 3.53
CA TYR A 25 -5.97 -8.96 2.10
C TYR A 25 -6.02 -7.64 1.30
N ALA A 26 -6.79 -6.65 1.76
CA ALA A 26 -6.86 -5.35 1.09
C ALA A 26 -5.50 -4.63 1.06
N ASP A 27 -4.71 -4.77 2.13
CA ASP A 27 -3.37 -4.18 2.24
C ASP A 27 -2.37 -4.88 1.32
N LEU A 28 -2.47 -6.21 1.20
CA LEU A 28 -1.66 -7.02 0.28
C LEU A 28 -1.98 -6.68 -1.18
N GLN A 29 -3.26 -6.59 -1.53
CA GLN A 29 -3.70 -6.20 -2.86
C GLN A 29 -3.23 -4.78 -3.21
N PHE A 30 -3.26 -3.87 -2.24
CA PHE A 30 -2.77 -2.51 -2.43
C PHE A 30 -1.26 -2.48 -2.63
N LEU A 31 -0.50 -3.25 -1.84
CA LEU A 31 0.94 -3.42 -1.99
C LEU A 31 1.31 -3.94 -3.39
N ASP A 32 0.68 -5.02 -3.85
CA ASP A 32 0.88 -5.58 -5.19
C ASP A 32 0.54 -4.57 -6.29
N PHE A 33 -0.60 -3.89 -6.17
CA PHE A 33 -1.03 -2.89 -7.15
C PHE A 33 -0.02 -1.74 -7.27
N VAL A 34 0.51 -1.25 -6.15
CA VAL A 34 1.48 -0.15 -6.17
C VAL A 34 2.85 -0.62 -6.69
N ASP A 35 3.41 -1.68 -6.12
CA ASP A 35 4.79 -2.06 -6.42
C ASP A 35 4.94 -2.81 -7.76
N ASN A 36 4.00 -3.69 -8.10
CA ASN A 36 4.13 -4.55 -9.28
C ASN A 36 3.40 -4.02 -10.52
N LYS A 37 2.33 -3.23 -10.35
CA LYS A 37 1.54 -2.73 -11.49
C LYS A 37 1.83 -1.26 -11.78
N LEU A 38 1.63 -0.39 -10.78
CA LEU A 38 1.75 1.05 -11.00
C LEU A 38 3.18 1.49 -11.23
N LYS A 39 4.14 1.08 -10.40
CA LYS A 39 5.55 1.44 -10.62
C LYS A 39 6.10 0.87 -11.92
N TRP A 40 5.60 -0.29 -12.35
CA TRP A 40 5.98 -0.84 -13.65
C TRP A 40 5.45 0.01 -14.81
N ALA A 41 4.18 0.43 -14.76
CA ALA A 41 3.57 1.27 -15.80
C ALA A 41 4.01 2.75 -15.73
N PHE A 42 4.34 3.24 -14.54
CA PHE A 42 4.71 4.62 -14.23
C PHE A 42 5.87 4.63 -13.23
N PRO A 43 7.12 4.53 -13.70
CA PRO A 43 8.31 4.42 -12.84
C PRO A 43 8.46 5.55 -11.82
N ASP A 44 8.03 6.77 -12.19
CA ASP A 44 8.08 7.95 -11.34
C ASP A 44 6.86 8.10 -10.41
N PHE A 45 5.98 7.10 -10.37
CA PHE A 45 4.79 7.14 -9.51
C PHE A 45 5.18 7.19 -8.04
N LYS A 46 4.59 8.15 -7.35
CA LYS A 46 4.72 8.33 -5.90
C LYS A 46 3.34 8.54 -5.28
N LEU A 47 3.21 8.12 -4.03
CA LEU A 47 2.02 8.39 -3.20
C LEU A 47 2.14 9.70 -2.43
N ASP A 48 2.99 10.62 -2.92
CA ASP A 48 3.19 11.94 -2.33
C ASP A 48 1.83 12.67 -2.29
N GLY A 49 1.39 13.04 -1.09
CA GLY A 49 0.05 13.60 -0.83
C GLY A 49 -0.96 12.63 -0.21
N PHE A 50 -0.61 11.35 -0.05
CA PHE A 50 -1.42 10.32 0.63
C PHE A 50 -0.63 9.71 1.80
N PRO A 51 -0.49 10.42 2.93
CA PRO A 51 0.36 10.00 4.05
C PRO A 51 -0.09 8.69 4.69
N LYS A 52 -1.40 8.41 4.80
CA LYS A 52 -1.89 7.16 5.38
C LYS A 52 -1.61 5.97 4.47
N LEU A 53 -1.80 6.11 3.15
CA LEU A 53 -1.46 5.05 2.19
C LEU A 53 0.04 4.79 2.13
N THR A 54 0.85 5.84 2.26
CA THR A 54 2.31 5.71 2.38
C THR A 54 2.69 4.93 3.63
N ALA A 55 2.13 5.31 4.79
CA ALA A 55 2.36 4.62 6.05
C ALA A 55 1.89 3.15 6.01
N LEU A 56 0.73 2.89 5.40
CA LEU A 56 0.19 1.55 5.22
C LEU A 56 1.15 0.65 4.42
N LEU A 57 1.71 1.15 3.31
CA LEU A 57 2.69 0.37 2.54
C LEU A 57 3.94 0.07 3.36
N SER A 58 4.46 1.04 4.10
CA SER A 58 5.59 0.83 5.01
C SER A 58 5.26 -0.22 6.07
N ASN A 59 4.07 -0.15 6.67
CA ASN A 59 3.57 -1.10 7.66
C ASN A 59 3.43 -2.52 7.09
N ALA A 60 2.89 -2.65 5.88
CA ALA A 60 2.73 -3.94 5.20
C ALA A 60 4.10 -4.55 4.85
N LYS A 61 5.04 -3.75 4.35
CA LYS A 61 6.40 -4.23 4.05
C LYS A 61 7.19 -4.63 5.30
N ALA A 62 6.91 -3.99 6.44
CA ALA A 62 7.55 -4.29 7.72
C ALA A 62 6.94 -5.51 8.43
N GLU A 63 5.81 -6.05 7.97
CA GLU A 63 5.20 -7.25 8.56
C GLU A 63 6.14 -8.45 8.35
N PRO A 64 6.54 -9.19 9.41
CA PRO A 64 7.64 -10.16 9.34
C PRO A 64 7.51 -11.20 8.22
N LYS A 65 6.29 -11.68 7.96
CA LYS A 65 6.04 -12.67 6.90
C LYS A 65 6.22 -12.09 5.51
N ILE A 66 5.78 -10.84 5.32
CA ILE A 66 5.90 -10.12 4.05
C ILE A 66 7.36 -9.73 3.83
N ALA A 67 8.03 -9.15 4.84
CA ALA A 67 9.45 -8.81 4.75
C ALA A 67 10.32 -10.02 4.38
N THR A 68 10.07 -11.16 5.02
CA THR A 68 10.77 -12.43 4.74
C THR A 68 10.50 -12.95 3.33
N TYR A 69 9.31 -12.71 2.78
CA TYR A 69 8.99 -13.07 1.41
C TYR A 69 9.71 -12.13 0.42
N LEU A 70 9.64 -10.82 0.65
CA LEU A 70 10.26 -9.80 -0.20
C LEU A 70 11.78 -9.90 -0.23
N SER A 71 12.44 -10.39 0.82
CA SER A 71 13.88 -10.60 0.83
C SER A 71 14.36 -11.77 -0.05
N LYS A 72 13.42 -12.56 -0.60
CA LYS A 72 13.72 -13.70 -1.49
C LYS A 72 13.46 -13.38 -2.97
N GLN A 73 12.85 -12.23 -3.26
CA GLN A 73 12.74 -11.68 -4.61
C GLN A 73 14.05 -11.00 -5.00
#